data_AF-A0A2P6MZZ2-F1
#
_entry.id   AF-A0A2P6MZZ2-F1
#
_cell.length_a   1.000
_cell.length_b   1.000
_cell.length_c   1.000
_cell.angle_alpha   90.00
_cell.angle_beta   90.00
_cell.angle_gamma   90.00
#
_symmetry.space_group_name_H-M   'P 1'
#
loop_
_entity.id
_entity.type
_entity.pdbx_description
1 polymer ?
#
loop_
_entity_poly.entity_id
_entity_poly.type
_entity_poly.pdbx_seq_one_letter_code
_entity_poly.pdbx_strand_id
1 'polypeptide(L)'
;MQNPAAEIEKIINDLTTTPSSEVQKQTVFKYFTDNAAYDHPLVHLAPGKNSRDNLLNFYRVYHTFTYVHKIEVNSIDFNKENNHLVIDLWETASPKFFLPYTIKMRLIVVLNLDKRGELYFISKQEDYFPLQDIAQIIPFGGLFVRTLKAFNSFVGQAVGTSLHYAGLV
;
A
#
# COMPACT_ATOMS: atom_id res chain seq x y z
N MET A 1 -13.84 12.49 7.51
CA MET A 1 -13.01 12.50 8.73
C MET A 1 -13.01 13.90 9.29
N GLN A 2 -13.19 14.05 10.60
CA GLN A 2 -12.96 15.31 11.32
C GLN A 2 -11.47 15.45 11.69
N ASN A 3 -10.83 14.35 12.09
CA ASN A 3 -9.41 14.26 12.40
C ASN A 3 -8.78 13.07 11.65
N PRO A 4 -8.25 13.29 10.43
CA PRO A 4 -7.69 12.22 9.60
C PRO A 4 -6.62 11.38 10.32
N ALA A 5 -5.70 12.01 11.04
CA ALA A 5 -4.62 11.30 11.72
C ALA A 5 -5.10 10.36 12.82
N ALA A 6 -6.18 10.71 13.52
CA ALA A 6 -6.74 9.88 14.59
C ALA A 6 -7.72 8.81 14.07
N GLU A 7 -8.34 9.03 12.91
CA GLU A 7 -9.39 8.14 12.37
C GLU A 7 -8.85 7.10 11.38
N ILE A 8 -7.73 7.38 10.69
CA ILE A 8 -7.35 6.61 9.51
C ILE A 8 -6.99 5.16 9.78
N GLU A 9 -6.40 4.84 10.92
CA GLU A 9 -6.06 3.46 11.27
C GLU A 9 -7.32 2.58 11.35
N LYS A 10 -8.39 3.10 11.95
CA LYS A 10 -9.68 2.39 11.99
C LYS A 10 -10.25 2.22 10.59
N ILE A 11 -10.17 3.26 9.76
CA ILE A 11 -10.68 3.23 8.37
C ILE A 11 -9.95 2.17 7.56
N ILE A 12 -8.62 2.06 7.66
CA ILE A 12 -7.84 1.02 6.98
C ILE A 12 -8.30 -0.36 7.42
N ASN A 13 -8.43 -0.60 8.73
CA ASN A 13 -8.92 -1.88 9.24
C ASN A 13 -10.34 -2.21 8.74
N ASP A 14 -11.26 -1.24 8.78
CA ASP A 14 -12.62 -1.40 8.26
C ASP A 14 -12.64 -1.66 6.73
N LEU A 15 -11.58 -1.32 5.98
CA LEU A 15 -11.48 -1.60 4.54
C LEU A 15 -10.84 -2.96 4.25
N THR A 16 -9.82 -3.37 5.01
CA THR A 16 -8.95 -4.50 4.66
C THR A 16 -9.15 -5.73 5.54
N THR A 17 -9.47 -5.58 6.82
CA THR A 17 -9.53 -6.70 7.79
C THR A 17 -10.95 -7.14 8.14
N THR A 18 -11.96 -6.31 7.85
CA THR A 18 -13.36 -6.67 8.15
C THR A 18 -13.87 -7.81 7.27
N PRO A 19 -14.54 -8.83 7.83
CA PRO A 19 -15.24 -9.83 7.04
C PRO A 19 -16.58 -9.31 6.47
N SER A 20 -17.06 -8.15 6.92
CA SER A 20 -18.35 -7.58 6.54
C SER A 20 -18.25 -6.69 5.31
N SER A 21 -18.80 -7.17 4.19
CA SER A 21 -18.88 -6.39 2.94
C SER A 21 -19.71 -5.11 3.09
N GLU A 22 -20.64 -5.07 4.05
CA GLU A 22 -21.45 -3.88 4.34
C GLU A 22 -20.64 -2.83 5.10
N VAL A 23 -19.79 -3.24 6.07
CA VAL A 23 -18.86 -2.31 6.74
C VAL A 23 -17.91 -1.70 5.71
N GLN A 24 -17.31 -2.54 4.86
CA GLN A 24 -16.41 -2.07 3.80
C GLN A 24 -17.11 -1.08 2.87
N LYS A 25 -18.35 -1.39 2.42
CA LYS A 25 -19.16 -0.48 1.60
C LYS A 25 -19.42 0.84 2.32
N GLN A 26 -19.91 0.80 3.56
CA GLN A 26 -20.20 2.02 4.33
C GLN A 26 -18.95 2.88 4.51
N THR A 27 -17.80 2.26 4.78
CA THR A 27 -16.51 2.94 4.91
C THR A 27 -16.12 3.63 3.61
N VAL A 28 -16.21 2.94 2.46
CA VAL A 28 -15.94 3.56 1.15
C VAL A 28 -16.86 4.76 0.90
N PHE A 29 -18.17 4.60 1.09
CA PHE A 29 -19.14 5.67 0.81
C PHE A 29 -19.06 6.85 1.79
N LYS A 30 -18.64 6.60 3.03
CA LYS A 30 -18.51 7.64 4.06
C LYS A 30 -17.24 8.47 3.90
N TYR A 31 -16.14 7.85 3.52
CA TYR A 31 -14.83 8.50 3.57
C TYR A 31 -14.24 8.85 2.20
N PHE A 32 -14.66 8.23 1.10
CA PHE A 32 -14.15 8.55 -0.24
C PHE A 32 -15.09 9.49 -1.01
N THR A 33 -14.51 10.36 -1.82
CA THR A 33 -15.26 11.19 -2.77
C THR A 33 -15.91 10.34 -3.86
N ASP A 34 -17.03 10.79 -4.44
CA ASP A 34 -17.74 10.06 -5.52
C ASP A 34 -16.84 9.74 -6.73
N ASN A 35 -15.83 10.59 -6.96
CA ASN A 35 -14.86 10.51 -8.05
C ASN A 35 -13.44 10.12 -7.57
N ALA A 36 -13.34 9.33 -6.50
CA ALA A 36 -12.05 8.94 -5.94
C ALA A 36 -11.17 8.17 -6.94
N ALA A 37 -9.87 8.44 -6.92
CA ALA A 37 -8.85 7.72 -7.67
C ALA A 37 -8.12 6.71 -6.79
N TYR A 38 -7.56 5.67 -7.40
CA TYR A 38 -6.80 4.65 -6.71
C TYR A 38 -5.62 4.20 -7.56
N ASP A 39 -4.43 4.20 -6.97
CA ASP A 39 -3.20 3.76 -7.63
C ASP A 39 -2.49 2.74 -6.75
N HIS A 40 -2.58 1.48 -7.15
CA HIS A 40 -1.99 0.34 -6.47
C HIS A 40 -1.10 -0.40 -7.47
N PRO A 41 -0.03 -1.11 -7.05
CA PRO A 41 0.92 -1.69 -8.01
C PRO A 41 0.31 -2.66 -9.03
N LEU A 42 -0.86 -3.22 -8.72
CA LEU A 42 -1.59 -4.15 -9.58
C LEU A 42 -2.83 -3.53 -10.25
N VAL A 43 -3.26 -2.34 -9.81
CA VAL A 43 -4.55 -1.76 -10.19
C VAL A 43 -4.43 -0.25 -10.27
N HIS A 44 -4.85 0.30 -11.40
CA HIS A 44 -5.01 1.74 -11.57
C HIS A 44 -6.46 2.10 -11.84
N LEU A 45 -6.98 3.08 -11.11
CA LEU A 45 -8.31 3.65 -11.26
C LEU A 45 -8.21 5.18 -11.34
N ALA A 46 -8.44 5.70 -12.54
CA ALA A 46 -8.52 7.13 -12.77
C ALA A 46 -9.76 7.74 -12.06
N PRO A 47 -9.70 9.01 -11.64
CA PRO A 47 -10.86 9.69 -11.09
C PRO A 47 -11.95 9.85 -12.17
N GLY A 48 -13.22 9.66 -11.79
CA GLY A 48 -14.31 9.78 -12.76
C GLY A 48 -15.69 9.62 -12.13
N LYS A 49 -16.74 9.79 -12.95
CA LYS A 49 -18.11 9.56 -12.49
C LYS A 49 -18.26 8.09 -12.06
N ASN A 50 -18.74 7.85 -10.85
CA ASN A 50 -18.91 6.53 -10.24
C ASN A 50 -17.59 5.76 -9.99
N SER A 51 -16.42 6.41 -10.01
CA SER A 51 -15.17 5.68 -9.73
C SER A 51 -15.13 5.13 -8.30
N ARG A 52 -15.85 5.73 -7.35
CA ARG A 52 -16.00 5.17 -5.98
C ARG A 52 -16.64 3.77 -5.96
N ASP A 53 -17.60 3.49 -6.84
CA ASP A 53 -18.20 2.15 -6.93
C ASP A 53 -17.19 1.11 -7.45
N ASN A 54 -16.34 1.52 -8.40
CA ASN A 54 -15.26 0.67 -8.91
C ASN A 54 -14.19 0.43 -7.84
N LEU A 55 -13.87 1.45 -7.04
CA LEU A 55 -12.98 1.32 -5.88
C LEU A 55 -13.50 0.27 -4.89
N LEU A 56 -14.80 0.30 -4.56
CA LEU A 56 -15.41 -0.72 -3.71
C LEU A 56 -15.26 -2.13 -4.31
N ASN A 57 -15.42 -2.27 -5.62
CA ASN A 57 -15.23 -3.57 -6.29
C ASN A 57 -13.78 -4.06 -6.18
N PHE A 58 -12.78 -3.18 -6.22
CA PHE A 58 -11.38 -3.57 -5.98
C PHE A 58 -11.15 -4.07 -4.56
N TYR A 59 -11.68 -3.39 -3.54
CA TYR A 59 -11.60 -3.87 -2.16
C TYR A 59 -12.29 -5.24 -1.96
N ARG A 60 -13.41 -5.48 -2.65
CA ARG A 60 -14.09 -6.78 -2.64
C ARG A 60 -13.26 -7.86 -3.28
N VAL A 61 -12.72 -7.61 -4.48
CA VAL A 61 -11.84 -8.53 -5.19
C VAL A 61 -10.62 -8.85 -4.32
N TYR A 62 -9.96 -7.83 -3.77
CA TYR A 62 -8.83 -8.00 -2.87
C TYR A 62 -9.18 -8.90 -1.66
N HIS A 63 -10.30 -8.64 -1.00
CA HIS A 63 -10.78 -9.48 0.11
C HIS A 63 -11.21 -10.90 -0.34
N THR A 64 -11.64 -11.09 -1.58
CA THR A 64 -11.92 -12.42 -2.16
C THR A 64 -10.64 -13.21 -2.37
N PHE A 65 -9.56 -12.59 -2.86
CA PHE A 65 -8.31 -13.28 -3.20
C PHE A 65 -7.30 -13.36 -2.05
N THR A 66 -7.46 -12.53 -1.02
CA THR A 66 -6.48 -12.37 0.05
C THR A 66 -7.14 -12.45 1.43
N TYR A 67 -6.53 -13.20 2.36
CA TYR A 67 -6.81 -13.09 3.79
C TYR A 67 -5.85 -12.07 4.39
N VAL A 68 -6.35 -10.91 4.82
CA VAL A 68 -5.56 -9.93 5.58
C VAL A 68 -5.67 -10.28 7.06
N HIS A 69 -4.56 -10.69 7.66
CA HIS A 69 -4.52 -11.11 9.06
C HIS A 69 -4.33 -9.93 10.00
N LYS A 70 -3.49 -8.97 9.61
CA LYS A 70 -3.10 -7.85 10.47
C LYS A 70 -2.59 -6.66 9.67
N ILE A 71 -3.01 -5.47 10.09
CA ILE A 71 -2.39 -4.19 9.73
C ILE A 71 -1.66 -3.66 10.97
N GLU A 72 -0.42 -3.24 10.80
CA GLU A 72 0.40 -2.62 11.85
C GLU A 72 0.84 -1.25 11.39
N VAL A 73 0.25 -0.19 11.94
CA VAL A 73 0.61 1.18 11.59
C VAL A 73 1.87 1.59 12.33
N ASN A 74 2.91 1.98 11.59
CA ASN A 74 4.18 2.45 12.12
C ASN A 74 4.13 3.96 12.38
N SER A 75 3.59 4.73 11.44
CA SER A 75 3.46 6.18 11.56
C SER A 75 2.33 6.72 10.69
N ILE A 76 1.79 7.88 11.11
CA ILE A 76 0.75 8.62 10.41
C ILE A 76 1.18 10.10 10.38
N ASP A 77 1.45 10.60 9.20
CA ASP A 77 1.91 11.97 8.98
C ASP A 77 0.86 12.76 8.20
N PHE A 78 0.12 13.61 8.90
CA PHE A 78 -0.91 14.46 8.28
C PHE A 78 -0.37 15.87 8.00
N ASN A 79 -0.15 16.18 6.73
CA ASN A 79 0.13 17.54 6.26
C ASN A 79 -1.19 18.28 5.97
N LYS A 80 -1.56 19.18 6.88
CA LYS A 80 -2.78 20.00 6.78
C LYS A 80 -2.72 21.05 5.67
N GLU A 81 -1.54 21.54 5.30
CA GLU A 81 -1.40 22.59 4.28
C GLU A 81 -1.72 22.04 2.89
N ASN A 82 -1.26 20.81 2.62
CA ASN A 82 -1.48 20.14 1.34
C ASN A 82 -2.63 19.13 1.36
N ASN A 83 -3.30 18.94 2.51
CA ASN A 83 -4.31 17.90 2.72
C ASN A 83 -3.82 16.49 2.34
N HIS A 84 -2.54 16.18 2.65
CA HIS A 84 -1.93 14.88 2.36
C HIS A 84 -1.73 14.10 3.66
N LEU A 85 -2.09 12.82 3.64
CA LEU A 85 -1.87 11.90 4.74
C LEU A 85 -0.96 10.76 4.27
N VAL A 86 0.20 10.63 4.87
CA VAL A 86 1.15 9.56 4.58
C VAL A 86 1.13 8.57 5.73
N ILE A 87 1.07 7.29 5.41
CA ILE A 87 0.89 6.21 6.38
C ILE A 87 1.93 5.15 6.07
N ASP A 88 2.80 4.88 7.03
CA ASP A 88 3.74 3.77 6.97
C ASP A 88 3.14 2.62 7.77
N LEU A 89 2.97 1.46 7.13
CA LEU A 89 2.38 0.29 7.77
C LEU A 89 2.98 -1.02 7.30
N TRP A 90 2.79 -2.06 8.11
CA TRP A 90 2.96 -3.45 7.69
C TRP A 90 1.62 -4.11 7.48
N GLU A 91 1.50 -4.88 6.41
CA GLU A 91 0.38 -5.76 6.15
C GLU A 91 0.86 -7.20 6.22
N THR A 92 0.16 -8.01 7.02
CA THR A 92 0.36 -9.46 7.07
C THR A 92 -0.82 -10.14 6.40
N ALA A 93 -0.58 -10.79 5.26
CA ALA A 93 -1.64 -11.34 4.43
C ALA A 93 -1.25 -12.68 3.79
N SER A 94 -2.26 -13.48 3.42
CA SER A 94 -2.07 -14.75 2.70
C SER A 94 -2.98 -14.82 1.47
N PRO A 95 -2.47 -15.22 0.30
CA PRO A 95 -3.31 -15.52 -0.85
C PRO A 95 -4.24 -16.71 -0.54
N LYS A 96 -5.52 -16.63 -0.90
CA LYS A 96 -6.49 -17.71 -0.62
C LYS A 96 -6.33 -18.92 -1.54
N PHE A 97 -5.93 -18.69 -2.79
CA PHE A 97 -6.01 -19.70 -3.86
C PHE A 97 -4.67 -20.12 -4.45
N PHE A 98 -3.63 -19.31 -4.26
CA PHE A 98 -2.38 -19.51 -5.01
C PHE A 98 -1.31 -20.22 -4.19
N LEU A 99 -1.10 -19.84 -2.91
CA LEU A 99 0.05 -20.31 -2.13
C LEU A 99 -0.24 -20.34 -0.62
N PRO A 100 0.11 -21.42 0.11
CA PRO A 100 -0.21 -21.58 1.54
C PRO A 100 0.84 -20.93 2.45
N TYR A 101 1.26 -19.70 2.15
CA TYR A 101 2.19 -18.97 3.02
C TYR A 101 1.71 -17.56 3.31
N THR A 102 2.10 -17.07 4.47
CA THR A 102 1.81 -15.71 4.93
C THR A 102 2.97 -14.81 4.55
N ILE A 103 2.64 -13.68 3.93
CA ILE A 103 3.59 -12.65 3.53
C ILE A 103 3.39 -11.47 4.48
N LYS A 104 4.50 -10.90 4.94
CA LYS A 104 4.52 -9.63 5.65
C LYS A 104 5.20 -8.59 4.76
N MET A 105 4.47 -7.56 4.36
CA MET A 105 4.93 -6.53 3.43
C MET A 105 4.86 -5.16 4.09
N ARG A 106 5.84 -4.29 3.81
CA ARG A 106 5.76 -2.87 4.20
C ARG A 106 5.09 -2.10 3.08
N LEU A 107 4.14 -1.24 3.44
CA LEU A 107 3.42 -0.39 2.50
C LEU A 107 3.53 1.06 2.98
N ILE A 108 3.75 1.97 2.03
CA ILE A 108 3.51 3.39 2.25
C ILE A 108 2.22 3.74 1.51
N VAL A 109 1.21 4.17 2.25
CA VAL A 109 -0.06 4.63 1.69
C VAL A 109 -0.09 6.14 1.74
N VAL A 110 -0.30 6.77 0.60
CA VAL A 110 -0.45 8.22 0.47
C VAL A 110 -1.89 8.53 0.09
N LEU A 111 -2.57 9.30 0.94
CA LEU A 111 -3.92 9.75 0.70
C LEU A 111 -3.94 11.25 0.43
N ASN A 112 -4.52 11.62 -0.71
CA ASN A 112 -4.89 12.99 -1.00
C ASN A 112 -6.31 13.21 -0.48
N LEU A 113 -6.50 14.25 0.32
CA LEU A 113 -7.77 14.56 0.97
C LEU A 113 -8.39 15.83 0.36
N ASP A 114 -9.69 15.77 0.10
CA ASP A 114 -10.53 16.90 -0.26
C ASP A 114 -11.23 17.41 1.01
N LYS A 115 -10.96 18.66 1.38
CA LYS A 115 -11.57 19.31 2.55
C LYS A 115 -12.84 20.03 2.14
N ARG A 116 -13.99 19.56 2.66
CA ARG A 116 -15.32 20.15 2.43
C ARG A 116 -15.89 20.60 3.77
N GLY A 117 -15.80 21.91 4.03
CA GLY A 117 -16.11 22.47 5.36
C GLY A 117 -15.15 21.91 6.40
N GLU A 118 -15.69 21.31 7.47
CA GLU A 118 -14.91 20.71 8.56
C GLU A 118 -14.52 19.24 8.33
N LEU A 119 -14.91 18.66 7.19
CA LEU A 119 -14.71 17.25 6.89
C LEU A 119 -13.68 17.04 5.77
N TYR A 120 -12.84 16.02 5.95
CA TYR A 120 -11.92 15.52 4.95
C TYR A 120 -12.45 14.23 4.32
N PHE A 121 -12.35 14.14 3.00
CA PHE A 121 -12.71 12.97 2.20
C PHE A 121 -11.49 12.52 1.38
N ILE A 122 -11.29 11.22 1.23
CA ILE A 122 -10.21 10.66 0.43
C ILE A 122 -10.58 10.82 -1.04
N SER A 123 -9.80 11.63 -1.75
CA SER A 123 -9.98 11.88 -3.19
C SER A 123 -9.05 11.02 -4.04
N LYS A 124 -7.90 10.62 -3.51
CA LYS A 124 -6.99 9.67 -4.15
C LYS A 124 -6.23 8.88 -3.09
N GLN A 125 -6.08 7.58 -3.31
CA GLN A 125 -5.21 6.71 -2.55
C GLN A 125 -4.11 6.15 -3.45
N GLU A 126 -2.87 6.19 -2.99
CA GLU A 126 -1.69 5.66 -3.66
C GLU A 126 -0.97 4.69 -2.72
N ASP A 127 -0.77 3.45 -3.17
CA ASP A 127 -0.15 2.40 -2.38
C ASP A 127 1.22 2.07 -2.97
N TYR A 128 2.29 2.33 -2.21
CA TYR A 128 3.65 2.05 -2.61
C TYR A 128 4.19 0.81 -1.91
N PHE A 129 4.59 -0.16 -2.72
CA PHE A 129 5.21 -1.40 -2.26
C PHE A 129 6.67 -1.43 -2.71
N PRO A 130 7.60 -1.89 -1.86
CA PRO A 130 8.91 -2.29 -2.31
C PRO A 130 8.78 -3.40 -3.36
N LEU A 131 9.40 -3.24 -4.55
CA LEU A 131 9.38 -4.28 -5.60
C LEU A 131 9.89 -5.65 -5.10
N GLN A 132 10.84 -5.63 -4.16
CA GLN A 132 11.35 -6.83 -3.50
C GLN A 132 10.27 -7.60 -2.71
N ASP A 133 9.25 -6.91 -2.19
CA ASP A 133 8.17 -7.50 -1.42
C ASP A 133 7.09 -8.06 -2.36
N ILE A 134 6.82 -7.36 -3.48
CA ILE A 134 6.01 -7.91 -4.58
C ILE A 134 6.63 -9.21 -5.13
N ALA A 135 7.95 -9.27 -5.27
CA ALA A 135 8.64 -10.47 -5.72
C ALA A 135 8.45 -11.67 -4.77
N GLN A 136 8.08 -11.45 -3.49
CA GLN A 136 7.79 -12.54 -2.56
C GLN A 136 6.48 -13.27 -2.88
N ILE A 137 5.61 -12.69 -3.71
CA ILE A 137 4.35 -13.30 -4.14
C ILE A 137 4.60 -14.39 -5.21
N ILE A 138 5.73 -14.31 -5.92
CA ILE A 138 6.11 -15.28 -6.96
C ILE A 138 7.00 -16.36 -6.32
N PRO A 139 6.75 -17.66 -6.58
CA PRO A 139 7.64 -18.72 -6.12
C PRO A 139 9.11 -18.43 -6.45
N PHE A 140 9.98 -18.53 -5.44
CA PHE A 140 11.41 -18.22 -5.52
C PHE A 140 11.78 -16.76 -5.85
N GLY A 141 10.82 -15.86 -6.03
CA GLY A 141 11.13 -14.45 -6.37
C GLY A 141 11.91 -13.74 -5.26
N GLY A 142 11.60 -14.01 -3.99
CA GLY A 142 12.40 -13.52 -2.86
C GLY A 142 13.85 -14.03 -2.86
N LEU A 143 14.07 -15.30 -3.22
CA LEU A 143 15.41 -15.86 -3.36
C LEU A 143 16.15 -15.21 -4.53
N PHE A 144 15.50 -15.07 -5.68
CA PHE A 144 16.06 -14.39 -6.85
C PHE A 144 16.52 -12.97 -6.52
N VAL A 145 15.67 -12.16 -5.88
CA VAL A 145 16.01 -10.78 -5.50
C VAL A 145 17.20 -10.74 -4.53
N ARG A 146 17.24 -11.65 -3.54
CA ARG A 146 18.37 -11.73 -2.59
C ARG A 146 19.68 -12.09 -3.28
N THR A 147 19.67 -13.08 -4.17
CA THR A 147 20.84 -13.51 -4.93
C THR A 147 21.34 -12.39 -5.84
N LEU A 148 20.44 -11.71 -6.57
CA LEU A 148 20.79 -10.59 -7.44
C LEU A 148 21.43 -9.45 -6.64
N LYS A 149 20.88 -9.10 -5.48
CA LYS A 149 21.46 -8.09 -4.59
C LYS A 149 22.83 -8.49 -4.08
N ALA A 150 23.00 -9.73 -3.62
CA ALA A 150 24.29 -10.23 -3.13
C ALA A 150 25.36 -10.18 -4.22
N PHE A 151 25.01 -10.60 -5.43
CA PHE A 151 25.89 -10.53 -6.60
C PHE A 151 26.29 -9.08 -6.92
N ASN A 152 25.33 -8.15 -7.01
CA ASN A 152 25.60 -6.75 -7.30
C ASN A 152 26.45 -6.09 -6.20
N SER A 153 26.20 -6.41 -4.93
CA SER A 153 27.03 -5.94 -3.81
C SER A 153 28.46 -6.44 -3.91
N PHE A 154 28.66 -7.72 -4.25
CA PHE A 154 29.98 -8.29 -4.44
C PHE A 154 30.74 -7.61 -5.58
N VAL A 155 30.11 -7.48 -6.76
CA VAL A 155 30.71 -6.82 -7.93
C VAL A 155 31.06 -5.36 -7.60
N GLY A 156 30.14 -4.62 -6.98
CA GLY A 156 30.38 -3.22 -6.61
C GLY A 156 31.55 -3.06 -5.63
N GLN A 157 31.64 -3.92 -4.62
CA GLN A 157 32.76 -3.91 -3.67
C GLN A 157 34.09 -4.29 -4.34
N ALA A 158 34.09 -5.32 -5.19
CA ALA A 158 35.29 -5.75 -5.90
C ALA A 158 35.82 -4.64 -6.83
N VAL A 159 34.95 -4.08 -7.68
CA VAL A 159 35.31 -2.98 -8.59
C VAL A 159 35.77 -1.76 -7.82
N GLY A 160 35.04 -1.34 -6.78
CA GLY A 160 35.41 -0.19 -5.96
C GLY A 160 36.78 -0.36 -5.30
N THR A 161 37.04 -1.55 -4.74
CA THR A 161 38.34 -1.89 -4.15
C THR A 161 39.46 -1.87 -5.20
N SER A 162 39.24 -2.45 -6.39
CA SER A 162 40.23 -2.44 -7.47
C SER A 162 40.54 -1.03 -7.97
N LEU A 163 39.53 -0.18 -8.14
CA LEU A 163 39.72 1.21 -8.56
C LEU A 163 40.47 2.02 -7.49
N HIS A 164 40.20 1.77 -6.22
CA HIS A 164 40.91 2.40 -5.11
C HIS A 164 42.41 2.04 -5.12
N TYR A 165 42.75 0.75 -5.25
CA TYR A 165 44.15 0.32 -5.35
C TYR A 165 44.85 0.81 -6.63
N ALA A 166 44.09 1.09 -7.69
CA ALA A 166 44.61 1.69 -8.91
C ALA A 166 44.77 3.22 -8.84
N GLY A 167 44.39 3.86 -7.73
CA GLY A 167 44.45 5.32 -7.55
C GLY A 167 43.46 6.10 -8.41
N LEU A 168 42.39 5.44 -8.87
CA LEU A 168 41.35 6.05 -9.71
C LEU A 168 40.18 6.63 -8.90
N VAL A 169 40.05 6.25 -7.62
CA VAL A 169 39.09 6.79 -6.64
C VAL A 169 39.64 6.75 -5.22
#